data_AF-A0A7X0IIG4-F1
#
_entry.id   AF-A0A7X0IIG4-F1
#
_cell.length_a   1.000
_cell.length_b   1.000
_cell.length_c   1.000
_cell.angle_alpha   90.00
_cell.angle_beta   90.00
_cell.angle_gamma   90.00
#
_symmetry.space_group_name_H-M   'P 1'
#
loop_
_entity.id
_entity.type
_entity.pdbx_description
1 polymer ?
#
loop_
_entity_poly.entity_id
_entity_poly.type
_entity_poly.pdbx_seq_one_letter_code
_entity_poly.pdbx_strand_id
1 'polypeptide(L)'
;MLEPIVVCPHAQDAQKLEVLMGQRRVHAHRILGRSRILAAIIDEAVDLTTARVLSLTENLVRVDLDSRDIIDGCTALYRRYGSARMVAEETGLPYNEVRKHIKYDRLTPVLQNMVDSGEASLDVALKVQDLTDSSVPMAQDEVKALAAGLSNMTAVQRRSVLKSKVQNPETPVTVLLKEASTEKKPRQIIVTLSPEEHRTLQLYAKQEKMTQDVAAQRLLSDALRHLVGSELSHR
;
A
#
# COMPACT_ATOMS: atom_id res chain seq x y z
N MET A 1 -10.12 -8.65 -35.28
CA MET A 1 -10.25 -8.73 -33.82
C MET A 1 -10.71 -10.15 -33.51
N LEU A 2 -9.85 -10.98 -32.93
CA LEU A 2 -9.95 -12.45 -33.02
C LEU A 2 -10.64 -13.14 -31.83
N GLU A 3 -11.04 -12.40 -30.79
CA GLU A 3 -11.68 -12.99 -29.62
C GLU A 3 -13.16 -12.59 -29.49
N PRO A 4 -14.08 -13.55 -29.28
CA PRO A 4 -15.49 -13.30 -29.02
C PRO A 4 -15.73 -12.65 -27.64
N ILE A 5 -16.81 -11.89 -27.49
CA ILE A 5 -17.35 -11.54 -26.16
C ILE A 5 -17.96 -12.78 -25.51
N VAL A 6 -18.05 -12.83 -24.19
CA VAL A 6 -18.71 -13.95 -23.50
C VAL A 6 -20.05 -13.47 -22.98
N VAL A 7 -21.11 -14.22 -23.25
CA VAL A 7 -22.48 -13.89 -22.84
C VAL A 7 -23.19 -15.10 -22.23
N CYS A 8 -24.18 -14.85 -21.38
CA CYS A 8 -25.10 -15.86 -20.86
C CYS A 8 -26.57 -15.42 -21.05
N PRO A 9 -27.54 -16.34 -21.01
CA PRO A 9 -28.96 -15.99 -20.94
C PRO A 9 -29.24 -15.06 -19.75
N HIS A 10 -30.06 -14.04 -19.97
CA HIS A 10 -30.45 -13.10 -18.91
C HIS A 10 -31.43 -13.74 -17.93
N ALA A 11 -31.18 -13.58 -16.63
CA ALA A 11 -31.89 -14.33 -15.58
C ALA A 11 -33.42 -14.12 -15.55
N GLN A 12 -33.90 -12.97 -16.03
CA GLN A 12 -35.34 -12.62 -16.03
C GLN A 12 -35.97 -12.70 -17.43
N ASP A 13 -35.17 -12.86 -18.48
CA ASP A 13 -35.63 -12.79 -19.86
C ASP A 13 -34.73 -13.66 -20.75
N ALA A 14 -35.15 -14.89 -21.01
CA ALA A 14 -34.36 -15.85 -21.78
C ALA A 14 -34.09 -15.43 -23.24
N GLN A 15 -34.79 -14.40 -23.76
CA GLN A 15 -34.52 -13.84 -25.08
C GLN A 15 -33.42 -12.77 -25.07
N LYS A 16 -33.00 -12.33 -23.89
CA LYS A 16 -31.88 -11.39 -23.72
C LYS A 16 -30.63 -12.12 -23.27
N LEU A 17 -29.49 -11.56 -23.67
CA LEU A 17 -28.17 -12.01 -23.30
C LEU A 17 -27.49 -10.96 -22.43
N GLU A 18 -26.85 -11.40 -21.35
CA GLU A 18 -26.04 -10.57 -20.47
C GLU A 18 -24.55 -10.76 -20.80
N VAL A 19 -23.80 -9.67 -20.85
CA VAL A 19 -22.38 -9.68 -21.22
C VAL A 19 -21.53 -9.95 -20.00
N LEU A 20 -20.92 -11.14 -19.96
CA LEU A 20 -20.03 -11.60 -18.91
C LEU A 20 -18.61 -11.03 -19.07
N MET A 21 -18.10 -11.05 -20.30
CA MET A 21 -16.74 -10.59 -20.61
C MET A 21 -16.70 -9.78 -21.91
N GLY A 22 -15.80 -8.81 -22.00
CA GLY A 22 -15.60 -8.00 -23.20
C GLY A 22 -16.46 -6.74 -23.28
N GLN A 23 -16.84 -6.16 -22.14
CA GLN A 23 -17.61 -4.89 -22.05
C GLN A 23 -17.01 -3.77 -22.91
N ARG A 24 -15.67 -3.64 -22.97
CA ARG A 24 -14.98 -2.66 -23.82
C ARG A 24 -15.19 -2.90 -25.31
N ARG A 25 -15.23 -4.16 -25.76
CA ARG A 25 -15.50 -4.53 -27.16
C ARG A 25 -16.94 -4.18 -27.52
N VAL A 26 -17.88 -4.42 -26.60
CA VAL A 26 -19.27 -4.00 -26.77
C VAL A 26 -19.36 -2.47 -26.90
N HIS A 27 -18.69 -1.73 -26.01
CA HIS A 27 -18.66 -0.27 -26.06
C HIS A 27 -18.02 0.26 -27.35
N ALA A 28 -16.88 -0.29 -27.77
CA ALA A 28 -16.23 0.06 -29.02
C ALA A 28 -17.10 -0.23 -30.25
N HIS A 29 -17.78 -1.39 -30.28
CA HIS A 29 -18.74 -1.71 -31.36
C HIS A 29 -19.89 -0.72 -31.41
N ARG A 30 -20.40 -0.24 -30.26
CA ARG A 30 -21.43 0.81 -30.19
C ARG A 30 -20.91 2.13 -30.75
N ILE A 31 -19.71 2.57 -30.35
CA ILE A 31 -19.07 3.79 -30.87
C ILE A 31 -18.88 3.69 -32.39
N LEU A 32 -18.48 2.51 -32.89
CA LEU A 32 -18.27 2.25 -34.31
C LEU A 32 -19.56 2.00 -35.10
N GLY A 33 -20.73 2.10 -34.47
CA GLY A 33 -22.04 1.89 -35.12
C GLY A 33 -22.26 0.48 -35.66
N ARG A 34 -21.55 -0.54 -35.14
CA ARG A 34 -21.70 -1.91 -35.61
C ARG A 34 -22.90 -2.57 -34.95
N SER A 35 -23.80 -3.10 -35.78
CA SER A 35 -25.04 -3.77 -35.35
C SER A 35 -24.85 -5.20 -34.83
N ARG A 36 -23.68 -5.81 -35.06
CA ARG A 36 -23.37 -7.19 -34.65
C ARG A 36 -21.96 -7.29 -34.08
N ILE A 37 -21.80 -8.17 -33.09
CA ILE A 37 -20.54 -8.49 -32.41
C ILE A 37 -20.45 -10.01 -32.24
N LEU A 38 -19.25 -10.58 -32.42
CA LEU A 38 -19.03 -12.01 -32.23
C LEU A 38 -19.10 -12.35 -30.74
N ALA A 39 -19.92 -13.33 -30.37
CA ALA A 39 -20.14 -13.75 -28.99
C ALA A 39 -20.03 -15.27 -28.84
N ALA A 40 -19.44 -15.72 -27.74
CA ALA A 40 -19.48 -17.07 -27.22
C ALA A 40 -20.58 -17.13 -26.15
N ILE A 41 -21.52 -18.05 -26.31
CA ILE A 41 -22.67 -18.21 -25.41
C ILE A 41 -22.36 -19.37 -24.48
N ILE A 42 -22.50 -19.14 -23.18
CA ILE A 42 -22.49 -20.22 -22.18
C ILE A 42 -23.94 -20.70 -22.05
N ASP A 43 -24.18 -21.98 -22.36
CA ASP A 43 -25.53 -22.58 -22.44
C ASP A 43 -26.23 -22.66 -21.08
N GLU A 44 -25.47 -22.69 -19.99
CA GLU A 44 -26.01 -22.66 -18.63
C GLU A 44 -26.19 -21.21 -18.16
N ALA A 45 -27.33 -20.95 -17.52
CA ALA A 45 -27.53 -19.72 -16.77
C ALA A 45 -26.50 -19.68 -15.64
N VAL A 46 -25.42 -18.93 -15.86
CA VAL A 46 -24.51 -18.57 -14.79
C VAL A 46 -25.33 -17.76 -13.81
N ASP A 47 -25.38 -18.20 -12.54
CA ASP A 47 -25.98 -17.40 -11.46
C ASP A 47 -25.49 -15.95 -11.60
N LEU A 48 -26.41 -14.98 -11.58
CA LEU A 48 -26.14 -13.55 -11.66
C LEU A 48 -24.94 -13.15 -10.78
N THR A 49 -24.81 -13.80 -9.63
CA THR A 49 -23.71 -13.57 -8.70
C THR A 49 -22.37 -14.05 -9.27
N THR A 50 -22.31 -15.25 -9.84
CA THR A 50 -21.12 -15.80 -10.53
C THR A 50 -20.78 -15.01 -11.78
N ALA A 51 -21.78 -14.59 -12.55
CA ALA A 51 -21.62 -13.69 -13.70
C ALA A 51 -20.96 -12.36 -13.31
N ARG A 52 -21.43 -11.75 -12.21
CA ARG A 52 -20.85 -10.52 -11.66
C ARG A 52 -19.43 -10.71 -11.19
N VAL A 53 -19.11 -11.84 -10.56
CA VAL A 53 -17.74 -12.12 -10.13
C VAL A 53 -16.79 -12.32 -11.30
N LEU A 54 -17.19 -13.06 -12.33
CA LEU A 54 -16.38 -13.21 -13.55
C LEU A 54 -16.12 -11.87 -14.25
N SER A 55 -17.13 -11.00 -14.27
CA SER A 55 -16.97 -9.64 -14.81
C SER A 55 -16.04 -8.78 -13.93
N LEU A 56 -16.13 -8.92 -12.61
CA LEU A 56 -15.28 -8.20 -11.66
C LEU A 56 -13.82 -8.67 -11.74
N THR A 57 -13.58 -9.98 -11.86
CA THR A 57 -12.23 -10.55 -12.02
C THR A 57 -11.63 -10.22 -13.39
N GLU A 58 -12.40 -10.24 -14.48
CA GLU A 58 -11.93 -9.74 -15.79
C GLU A 58 -11.45 -8.29 -15.69
N ASN A 59 -12.22 -7.45 -14.99
CA ASN A 59 -11.84 -6.05 -14.79
C ASN A 59 -10.59 -5.91 -13.92
N LEU A 60 -10.43 -6.73 -12.86
CA LEU A 60 -9.33 -6.71 -11.88
C LEU A 60 -7.97 -7.19 -12.42
N VAL A 61 -7.94 -7.95 -13.52
CA VAL A 61 -6.67 -8.47 -14.12
C VAL A 61 -6.07 -7.47 -15.13
N ARG A 62 -6.65 -6.28 -15.29
CA ARG A 62 -6.19 -5.28 -16.25
C ARG A 62 -4.94 -4.55 -15.75
N VAL A 63 -4.03 -4.24 -16.68
CA VAL A 63 -2.73 -3.60 -16.38
C VAL A 63 -2.88 -2.17 -15.83
N ASP A 64 -3.98 -1.47 -16.13
CA ASP A 64 -4.23 -0.07 -15.76
C ASP A 64 -5.47 0.10 -14.85
N LEU A 65 -5.59 -0.66 -13.76
CA LEU A 65 -6.66 -0.41 -12.78
C LEU A 65 -6.31 0.76 -11.86
N ASP A 66 -7.32 1.57 -11.57
CA ASP A 66 -7.24 2.50 -10.46
C ASP A 66 -7.23 1.74 -9.13
N SER A 67 -6.53 2.29 -8.13
CA SER A 67 -6.45 1.70 -6.79
C SER A 67 -7.83 1.53 -6.16
N ARG A 68 -8.77 2.42 -6.50
CA ARG A 68 -10.17 2.36 -6.06
C ARG A 68 -10.91 1.13 -6.58
N ASP A 69 -10.78 0.85 -7.88
CA ASP A 69 -11.45 -0.30 -8.50
C ASP A 69 -10.99 -1.63 -7.89
N ILE A 70 -9.69 -1.72 -7.57
CA ILE A 70 -9.12 -2.89 -6.89
C ILE A 70 -9.72 -3.06 -5.50
N ILE A 71 -9.83 -1.96 -4.75
CA ILE A 71 -10.42 -1.95 -3.40
C ILE A 71 -11.88 -2.40 -3.45
N ASP A 72 -12.69 -1.80 -4.32
CA ASP A 72 -14.10 -2.11 -4.45
C ASP A 72 -14.30 -3.56 -4.90
N GLY A 73 -13.47 -4.01 -5.85
CA GLY A 73 -13.47 -5.39 -6.34
C GLY A 73 -13.17 -6.41 -5.24
N CYS A 74 -12.04 -6.24 -4.54
CA CYS A 74 -11.67 -7.12 -3.43
C CYS A 74 -12.73 -7.11 -2.31
N THR A 75 -13.31 -5.95 -2.00
CA THR A 75 -14.32 -5.80 -0.95
C THR A 75 -15.62 -6.51 -1.32
N ALA A 76 -16.09 -6.35 -2.57
CA ALA A 76 -17.28 -7.04 -3.06
C ALA A 76 -17.12 -8.56 -3.03
N LEU A 77 -15.97 -9.07 -3.47
CA LEU A 77 -15.67 -10.52 -3.41
C LEU A 77 -15.58 -11.01 -1.98
N TYR A 78 -14.99 -10.22 -1.07
CA TYR A 78 -14.90 -10.59 0.33
C TYR A 78 -16.26 -10.66 1.01
N ARG A 79 -17.16 -9.72 0.73
CA ARG A 79 -18.55 -9.76 1.24
C ARG A 79 -19.31 -11.01 0.76
N ARG A 80 -19.00 -11.51 -0.44
CA ARG A 80 -19.60 -12.75 -0.97
C ARG A 80 -19.01 -14.01 -0.32
N TYR A 81 -17.68 -14.10 -0.29
CA TYR A 81 -16.98 -15.33 0.09
C TYR A 81 -16.69 -15.45 1.58
N GLY A 82 -16.64 -14.33 2.31
CA GLY A 82 -16.23 -14.28 3.71
C GLY A 82 -14.75 -14.64 3.96
N SER A 83 -13.98 -14.94 2.91
CA SER A 83 -12.60 -15.42 3.00
C SER A 83 -11.67 -14.64 2.09
N ALA A 84 -10.68 -13.97 2.68
CA ALA A 84 -9.64 -13.27 1.94
C ALA A 84 -8.80 -14.23 1.06
N ARG A 85 -8.73 -15.51 1.43
CA ARG A 85 -8.01 -16.52 0.67
C ARG A 85 -8.73 -16.84 -0.64
N MET A 86 -10.05 -17.03 -0.59
CA MET A 86 -10.86 -17.24 -1.79
C MET A 86 -10.79 -16.03 -2.71
N VAL A 87 -10.82 -14.80 -2.17
CA VAL A 87 -10.65 -13.58 -2.97
C VAL A 87 -9.29 -13.55 -3.67
N ALA A 88 -8.21 -13.94 -3.00
CA ALA A 88 -6.87 -14.00 -3.60
C ALA A 88 -6.77 -15.06 -4.71
N GLU A 89 -7.36 -16.24 -4.50
CA GLU A 89 -7.40 -17.31 -5.50
C GLU A 89 -8.20 -16.89 -6.75
N GLU A 90 -9.34 -16.23 -6.56
CA GLU A 90 -10.21 -15.77 -7.66
C GLU A 90 -9.64 -14.58 -8.44
N THR A 91 -8.96 -13.64 -7.76
CA THR A 91 -8.42 -12.43 -8.39
C THR A 91 -6.99 -12.60 -8.91
N GLY A 92 -6.27 -13.62 -8.46
CA GLY A 92 -4.84 -13.77 -8.70
C GLY A 92 -3.96 -12.75 -7.96
N LEU A 93 -4.54 -11.89 -7.11
CA LEU A 93 -3.80 -10.90 -6.34
C LEU A 93 -3.08 -11.56 -5.14
N PRO A 94 -1.91 -11.04 -4.72
CA PRO A 94 -1.24 -11.53 -3.52
C PRO A 94 -2.16 -11.43 -2.30
N TYR A 95 -2.22 -12.50 -1.50
CA TYR A 95 -3.07 -12.57 -0.30
C TYR A 95 -2.91 -11.37 0.65
N ASN A 96 -1.68 -10.86 0.79
CA ASN A 96 -1.40 -9.70 1.63
C ASN A 96 -2.00 -8.40 1.07
N GLU A 97 -2.01 -8.20 -0.24
CA GLU A 97 -2.67 -7.05 -0.88
C GLU A 97 -4.19 -7.17 -0.75
N VAL A 98 -4.76 -8.35 -0.98
CA VAL A 98 -6.19 -8.60 -0.77
C VAL A 98 -6.60 -8.26 0.67
N ARG A 99 -5.86 -8.76 1.67
CA ARG A 99 -6.11 -8.45 3.09
C ARG A 99 -6.06 -6.96 3.41
N LYS A 100 -5.29 -6.18 2.67
CA LYS A 100 -5.20 -4.73 2.83
C LYS A 100 -6.41 -4.04 2.20
N HIS A 101 -6.78 -4.43 0.98
CA HIS A 101 -7.92 -3.86 0.25
C HIS A 101 -9.26 -4.09 0.95
N ILE A 102 -9.53 -5.30 1.44
CA ILE A 102 -10.79 -5.62 2.15
C ILE A 102 -10.96 -4.85 3.45
N LYS A 103 -9.88 -4.30 4.02
CA LYS A 103 -9.93 -3.48 5.23
C LYS A 103 -10.34 -2.04 4.96
N TYR A 104 -10.52 -1.65 3.71
CA TYR A 104 -10.91 -0.28 3.35
C TYR A 104 -12.23 0.16 4.03
N ASP A 105 -13.20 -0.74 4.13
CA ASP A 105 -14.50 -0.47 4.75
C ASP A 105 -14.42 -0.04 6.23
N ARG A 106 -13.31 -0.35 6.92
CA ARG A 106 -13.13 0.03 8.33
C ARG A 106 -12.65 1.47 8.51
N LEU A 107 -12.23 2.13 7.44
CA LEU A 107 -11.75 3.50 7.48
C LEU A 107 -12.92 4.45 7.76
N THR A 108 -12.69 5.45 8.61
CA THR A 108 -13.62 6.59 8.75
C THR A 108 -13.81 7.32 7.41
N PRO A 109 -14.96 7.97 7.17
CA PRO A 109 -15.22 8.70 5.92
C PRO A 109 -14.13 9.73 5.55
N VAL A 110 -13.51 10.32 6.57
CA VAL A 110 -12.38 11.25 6.40
C VAL A 110 -11.18 10.55 5.76
N LEU A 111 -10.78 9.38 6.26
CA LEU A 111 -9.65 8.62 5.73
C LEU A 111 -9.98 7.97 4.39
N GLN A 112 -11.23 7.55 4.17
CA GLN A 112 -11.73 7.08 2.89
C GLN A 112 -11.53 8.13 1.79
N ASN A 113 -11.99 9.37 2.04
CA ASN A 113 -11.83 10.47 1.10
C ASN A 113 -10.36 10.77 0.77
N MET A 114 -9.47 10.71 1.75
CA MET A 114 -8.02 10.93 1.53
C MET A 114 -7.38 9.83 0.68
N VAL A 115 -7.87 8.58 0.79
CA VAL A 115 -7.40 7.49 -0.06
C VAL A 115 -7.92 7.66 -1.48
N ASP A 116 -9.19 8.04 -1.63
CA ASP A 116 -9.85 8.21 -2.93
C ASP A 116 -9.32 9.43 -3.69
N SER A 117 -8.94 10.51 -2.99
CA SER A 117 -8.31 11.69 -3.59
C SER A 117 -6.81 11.50 -3.88
N GLY A 118 -6.21 10.39 -3.43
CA GLY A 118 -4.78 10.13 -3.56
C GLY A 118 -3.88 10.90 -2.57
N GLU A 119 -4.46 11.65 -1.63
CA GLU A 119 -3.72 12.37 -0.57
C GLU A 119 -3.01 11.43 0.41
N ALA A 120 -3.56 10.22 0.59
CA ALA A 120 -2.97 9.19 1.43
C ALA A 120 -3.03 7.80 0.79
N SER A 121 -1.94 7.04 0.93
CA SER A 121 -1.98 5.62 0.57
C SER A 121 -2.87 4.84 1.55
N LEU A 122 -3.52 3.77 1.08
CA LEU A 122 -4.32 2.87 1.91
C LEU A 122 -3.54 2.35 3.14
N ASP A 123 -2.24 2.06 3.01
CA ASP A 123 -1.41 1.62 4.14
C ASP A 123 -1.30 2.68 5.25
N VAL A 124 -1.15 3.95 4.85
CA VAL A 124 -1.10 5.08 5.80
C VAL A 124 -2.46 5.27 6.48
N ALA A 125 -3.54 5.28 5.70
CA ALA A 125 -4.89 5.42 6.24
C ALA A 125 -5.22 4.32 7.25
N LEU A 126 -4.89 3.06 6.93
CA LEU A 126 -5.12 1.92 7.83
C LEU A 126 -4.35 2.03 9.15
N LYS A 127 -3.10 2.53 9.11
CA LYS A 127 -2.30 2.74 10.33
C LYS A 127 -2.83 3.87 11.21
N VAL A 128 -3.33 4.94 10.59
CA VAL A 128 -3.98 6.03 11.32
C VAL A 128 -5.31 5.57 11.92
N GLN A 129 -6.10 4.77 11.19
CA GLN A 129 -7.32 4.15 11.71
C GLN A 129 -7.02 3.22 12.90
N ASP A 130 -5.98 2.38 12.81
CA ASP A 130 -5.57 1.50 13.92
C ASP A 130 -5.20 2.30 15.18
N LEU A 131 -4.61 3.50 15.01
CA LEU A 131 -4.29 4.39 16.13
C LEU A 131 -5.55 4.98 16.77
N THR A 132 -6.53 5.43 15.96
CA THR A 132 -7.79 5.99 16.48
C THR A 132 -8.64 4.92 17.17
N ASP A 133 -8.65 3.69 16.64
CA ASP A 133 -9.39 2.57 17.24
C ASP A 133 -8.77 2.14 18.59
N SER A 134 -7.46 2.33 18.77
CA SER A 134 -6.72 1.97 19.99
C SER A 134 -6.92 2.96 21.15
N SER A 135 -8.02 3.72 21.17
CA SER A 135 -8.42 4.64 22.24
C SER A 135 -7.54 5.89 22.41
N VAL A 136 -6.85 6.34 21.35
CA VAL A 136 -6.28 7.70 21.29
C VAL A 136 -7.33 8.62 20.68
N PRO A 137 -8.07 9.40 21.48
CA PRO A 137 -9.08 10.30 20.93
C PRO A 137 -8.38 11.38 20.13
N MET A 138 -8.71 11.49 18.85
CA MET A 138 -8.18 12.54 17.98
C MET A 138 -9.36 13.23 17.30
N ALA A 139 -9.29 14.55 17.21
CA ALA A 139 -10.21 15.32 16.39
C ALA A 139 -10.03 14.96 14.91
N GLN A 140 -11.06 15.12 14.09
CA GLN A 140 -11.00 14.82 12.66
C GLN A 140 -9.87 15.58 11.93
N ASP A 141 -9.58 16.82 12.35
CA ASP A 141 -8.52 17.62 11.77
C ASP A 141 -7.12 17.10 12.14
N GLU A 142 -6.95 16.56 13.35
CA GLU A 142 -5.70 15.90 13.75
C GLU A 142 -5.48 14.61 12.97
N VAL A 143 -6.55 13.82 12.74
CA VAL A 143 -6.50 12.60 11.92
C VAL A 143 -6.03 12.93 10.49
N LYS A 144 -6.60 13.97 9.87
CA LYS A 144 -6.20 14.43 8.54
C LYS A 144 -4.75 14.89 8.50
N ALA A 145 -4.35 15.75 9.45
CA ALA A 145 -2.99 16.26 9.53
C ALA A 145 -1.96 15.14 9.70
N LEU A 146 -2.28 14.14 10.53
CA LEU A 146 -1.44 12.97 10.73
C LEU A 146 -1.31 12.15 9.46
N ALA A 147 -2.44 11.79 8.81
CA ALA A 147 -2.42 11.01 7.58
C ALA A 147 -1.62 11.70 6.47
N ALA A 148 -1.86 13.00 6.23
CA ALA A 148 -1.16 13.79 5.23
C ALA A 148 0.35 13.90 5.52
N GLY A 149 0.73 14.12 6.79
CA GLY A 149 2.13 14.18 7.20
C GLY A 149 2.86 12.86 6.98
N LEU A 150 2.21 11.74 7.31
CA LEU A 150 2.78 10.41 7.14
C LEU A 150 2.94 10.00 5.67
N SER A 151 2.08 10.48 4.76
CA SER A 151 2.17 10.16 3.33
C SER A 151 3.57 10.45 2.75
N ASN A 152 4.20 11.56 3.16
CA ASN A 152 5.52 11.98 2.66
C ASN A 152 6.72 11.36 3.40
N MET A 153 6.47 10.53 4.42
CA MET A 153 7.50 9.94 5.27
C MET A 153 7.92 8.54 4.85
N THR A 154 9.13 8.13 5.26
CA THR A 154 9.57 6.73 5.15
C THR A 154 8.84 5.82 6.14
N ALA A 155 8.82 4.51 5.88
CA ALA A 155 8.21 3.54 6.80
C ALA A 155 8.77 3.60 8.24
N VAL A 156 10.06 3.91 8.40
CA VAL A 156 10.72 4.06 9.71
C VAL A 156 10.21 5.31 10.43
N GLN A 157 10.21 6.46 9.74
CA GLN A 157 9.69 7.73 10.30
C GLN A 157 8.20 7.59 10.67
N ARG A 158 7.40 6.99 9.80
CA ARG A 158 5.97 6.73 10.09
C ARG A 158 5.80 5.92 11.37
N ARG A 159 6.60 4.86 11.54
CA ARG A 159 6.56 4.01 12.73
C ARG A 159 6.98 4.79 13.99
N SER A 160 8.00 5.65 13.87
CA SER A 160 8.45 6.51 14.96
C SER A 160 7.34 7.47 15.42
N VAL A 161 6.74 8.22 14.48
CA VAL A 161 5.64 9.17 14.77
C VAL A 161 4.45 8.48 15.43
N LEU A 162 4.00 7.36 14.87
CA LEU A 162 2.87 6.61 15.42
C LEU A 162 3.18 6.11 16.84
N LYS A 163 4.39 5.59 17.07
CA LYS A 163 4.83 5.14 18.41
C LYS A 163 4.86 6.31 19.40
N SER A 164 5.40 7.46 19.00
CA SER A 164 5.45 8.65 19.86
C SER A 164 4.07 9.20 20.19
N LYS A 165 3.10 9.16 19.26
CA LYS A 165 1.71 9.56 19.52
C LYS A 165 0.99 8.61 20.47
N VAL A 166 1.28 7.29 20.40
CA VAL A 166 0.77 6.33 21.39
C VAL A 166 1.35 6.59 22.78
N GLN A 167 2.65 6.87 22.87
CA GLN A 167 3.33 7.12 24.15
C GLN A 167 2.96 8.47 24.78
N ASN A 168 2.74 9.49 23.94
CA ASN A 168 2.39 10.83 24.37
C ASN A 168 1.13 11.32 23.60
N PRO A 169 -0.08 10.90 24.02
CA PRO A 169 -1.32 11.27 23.33
C PRO A 169 -1.57 12.78 23.25
N GLU A 170 -1.16 13.53 24.28
CA GLU A 170 -1.32 14.98 24.39
C GLU A 170 -0.41 15.76 23.42
N THR A 171 0.65 15.14 22.89
CA THR A 171 1.56 15.84 22.00
C THR A 171 0.88 16.16 20.67
N PRO A 172 0.90 17.43 20.22
CA PRO A 172 0.34 17.81 18.94
C PRO A 172 1.03 17.07 17.79
N VAL A 173 0.23 16.56 16.86
CA VAL A 173 0.71 15.83 15.66
C VAL A 173 1.76 16.65 14.89
N THR A 174 1.59 17.97 14.83
CA THR A 174 2.50 18.89 14.11
C THR A 174 3.93 18.88 14.67
N VAL A 175 4.09 18.68 15.98
CA VAL A 175 5.41 18.60 16.63
C VAL A 175 6.07 17.27 16.26
N LEU A 176 5.34 16.16 16.40
CA LEU A 176 5.83 14.81 16.09
C LEU A 176 6.25 14.67 14.62
N LEU A 177 5.46 15.26 13.71
CA LEU A 177 5.77 15.26 12.28
C LEU A 177 7.04 16.06 11.96
N LYS A 178 7.26 17.19 12.63
CA LYS A 178 8.47 18.00 12.46
C LYS A 178 9.70 17.26 12.95
N GLU A 179 9.65 16.69 14.16
CA GLU A 179 10.74 15.92 14.76
C GLU A 179 11.18 14.77 13.85
N ALA A 180 10.22 13.95 13.40
CA ALA A 180 10.51 12.83 12.51
C ALA A 180 10.97 13.26 11.10
N SER A 181 10.58 14.45 10.63
CA SER A 181 11.09 15.00 9.36
C SER A 181 12.53 15.51 9.47
N THR A 182 12.92 15.99 10.66
CA THR A 182 14.30 16.44 10.93
C THR A 182 15.28 15.29 11.16
N GLU A 183 14.80 14.09 11.51
CA GLU A 183 15.62 12.87 11.52
C GLU A 183 16.07 12.54 10.09
N LYS A 184 17.30 12.94 9.75
CA LYS A 184 17.92 12.66 8.46
C LYS A 184 17.99 11.14 8.25
N LYS A 185 17.56 10.67 7.08
CA LYS A 185 17.69 9.25 6.68
C LYS A 185 19.14 8.81 6.92
N PRO A 186 19.38 7.71 7.67
CA PRO A 186 20.72 7.16 7.77
C PRO A 186 21.20 6.79 6.35
N ARG A 187 22.37 7.30 5.97
CA ARG A 187 23.03 6.91 4.72
C ARG A 187 23.95 5.74 5.02
N GLN A 188 23.72 4.62 4.34
CA GLN A 188 24.62 3.46 4.45
C GLN A 188 25.81 3.66 3.51
N ILE A 189 27.01 3.46 4.04
CA ILE A 189 28.25 3.45 3.28
C ILE A 189 28.79 2.02 3.34
N ILE A 190 29.08 1.44 2.18
CA ILE A 190 29.72 0.12 2.07
C ILE A 190 31.20 0.38 1.83
N VAL A 191 32.07 -0.17 2.70
CA VAL A 191 33.52 -0.02 2.63
C VAL A 191 34.15 -1.41 2.58
N THR A 192 35.08 -1.61 1.64
CA THR A 192 35.87 -2.84 1.56
C THR A 192 37.13 -2.66 2.41
N LEU A 193 37.31 -3.54 3.40
CA LEU A 193 38.49 -3.54 4.28
C LEU A 193 39.48 -4.62 3.85
N SER A 194 40.77 -4.36 4.06
CA SER A 194 41.79 -5.40 3.98
C SER A 194 41.62 -6.44 5.11
N PRO A 195 42.18 -7.66 4.96
CA PRO A 195 42.12 -8.67 6.01
C PRO A 195 42.69 -8.23 7.36
N GLU A 196 43.72 -7.38 7.36
CA GLU A 196 44.36 -6.86 8.58
C GLU A 196 43.48 -5.82 9.29
N GLU A 197 42.90 -4.88 8.54
CA GLU A 197 41.97 -3.88 9.07
C GLU A 197 40.72 -4.54 9.65
N HIS A 198 40.18 -5.56 8.97
CA HIS A 198 39.02 -6.30 9.46
C HIS A 198 39.32 -7.04 10.78
N ARG A 199 40.48 -7.70 10.87
CA ARG A 199 40.92 -8.36 12.13
C ARG A 199 41.07 -7.35 13.26
N THR A 200 41.66 -6.20 12.97
CA THR A 200 41.88 -5.13 13.96
C THR A 200 40.55 -4.57 14.46
N LEU A 201 39.60 -4.31 13.56
CA LEU A 201 38.24 -3.89 13.91
C LEU A 201 37.53 -4.94 14.77
N GLN A 202 37.67 -6.23 14.44
CA GLN A 202 37.08 -7.32 15.20
C GLN A 202 37.65 -7.41 16.63
N LEU A 203 38.97 -7.24 16.79
CA LEU A 203 39.62 -7.21 18.10
C LEU A 203 39.13 -6.03 18.94
N TYR A 204 39.06 -4.84 18.34
CA TYR A 204 38.57 -3.63 19.00
C TYR A 204 37.10 -3.78 19.44
N ALA A 205 36.23 -4.27 18.56
CA ALA A 205 34.83 -4.53 18.88
C ALA A 205 34.66 -5.51 20.05
N LYS A 206 35.51 -6.55 20.11
CA LYS A 206 35.51 -7.53 21.20
C LYS A 206 35.98 -6.92 22.52
N GLN A 207 37.02 -6.10 22.51
CA GLN A 207 37.53 -5.40 23.71
C GLN A 207 36.47 -4.47 24.30
N GLU A 208 35.79 -3.71 23.44
CA GLU A 208 34.77 -2.74 23.85
C GLU A 208 33.36 -3.37 24.01
N LYS A 209 33.23 -4.69 23.87
CA LYS A 209 31.97 -5.44 23.99
C LYS A 209 30.83 -4.89 23.12
N MET A 210 31.14 -4.56 21.86
CA MET A 210 30.18 -4.06 20.87
C MET A 210 30.25 -4.85 19.55
N THR A 211 29.30 -4.61 18.65
CA THR A 211 29.34 -5.20 17.30
C THR A 211 30.36 -4.49 16.43
N GLN A 212 30.84 -5.16 15.36
CA GLN A 212 31.76 -4.56 14.41
C GLN A 212 31.18 -3.29 13.75
N ASP A 213 29.87 -3.29 13.47
CA ASP A 213 29.18 -2.13 12.89
C ASP A 213 29.20 -0.91 13.83
N VAL A 214 28.92 -1.12 15.13
CA VAL A 214 28.95 -0.05 16.13
C VAL A 214 30.38 0.45 16.35
N ALA A 215 31.35 -0.46 16.38
CA ALA A 215 32.77 -0.12 16.48
C ALA A 215 33.24 0.72 15.28
N ALA A 216 32.90 0.31 14.05
CA ALA A 216 33.23 1.03 12.84
C ALA A 216 32.56 2.41 12.80
N GLN A 217 31.29 2.49 13.15
CA GLN A 217 30.56 3.75 13.24
C GLN A 217 31.22 4.71 14.24
N ARG A 218 31.63 4.22 15.41
CA ARG A 218 32.30 5.02 16.44
C ARG A 218 33.63 5.57 15.94
N LEU A 219 34.50 4.71 15.40
CA LEU A 219 35.78 5.11 14.83
C LEU A 219 35.63 6.15 13.72
N LEU A 220 34.68 5.94 12.81
CA LEU A 220 34.37 6.90 11.74
C LEU A 220 33.85 8.22 12.32
N SER A 221 32.95 8.17 13.30
CA SER A 221 32.39 9.37 13.91
C SER A 221 33.46 10.21 14.62
N ASP A 222 34.35 9.55 15.36
CA ASP A 222 35.44 10.20 16.08
C ASP A 222 36.46 10.80 15.10
N ALA A 223 36.87 10.06 14.07
CA ALA A 223 37.77 10.56 13.03
C ALA A 223 37.18 11.75 12.27
N LEU A 224 35.90 11.69 11.87
CA LEU A 224 35.23 12.79 11.16
C LEU A 224 35.11 14.04 12.03
N ARG A 225 34.85 13.91 13.33
CA ARG A 225 34.82 15.05 14.27
C ARG A 225 36.19 15.73 14.36
N HIS A 226 37.26 14.96 14.42
CA HIS A 226 38.62 15.50 14.44
C HIS A 226 38.98 16.23 13.14
N LEU A 227 38.59 15.68 11.99
CA LEU A 227 38.85 16.31 10.68
C LEU A 227 38.08 17.64 10.53
N VAL A 228 36.79 17.66 10.84
CA VAL A 228 35.97 18.88 10.74
C VAL A 228 36.36 19.93 11.80
N GLY A 229 36.77 19.50 12.99
CA GLY A 229 37.27 20.41 14.04
C GLY A 229 38.57 21.12 13.65
N SER A 230 39.42 20.50 12.83
CA SER A 230 40.68 21.10 12.36
C SER A 230 40.49 22.15 11.26
N GLU A 231 39.45 22.03 10.44
CA GLU A 231 39.13 23.01 9.38
C GLU A 231 38.48 24.31 9.91
N LEU A 232 37.82 24.26 11.07
CA LEU A 232 37.19 25.44 11.70
C LEU A 232 38.16 26.26 12.56
N SER A 233 39.34 25.74 12.89
CA SER A 233 40.37 26.48 13.64
C SER A 233 41.36 27.25 12.74
N HIS A 234 41.23 27.11 11.41
CA HIS A 234 42.05 27.79 10.40
C HIS A 234 41.23 28.72 9.47
N ARG A 235 40.03 29.12 9.89
CA ARG A 235 39.25 30.19 9.25
C ARG A 235 38.97 31.33 10.22
#